data_AF-A0A1I7SYB2-F1
#
_entry.id   AF-A0A1I7SYB2-F1
#
_cell.length_a   1.000
_cell.length_b   1.000
_cell.length_c   1.000
_cell.angle_alpha   90.00
_cell.angle_beta   90.00
_cell.angle_gamma   90.00
#
_symmetry.space_group_name_H-M   'P 1'
#
loop_
_entity.id
_entity.type
_entity.pdbx_description
1 polymer ?
#
loop_
_entity_poly.entity_id
_entity_poly.type
_entity_poly.pdbx_seq_one_letter_code
_entity_poly.pdbx_strand_id
1 'polypeptide(L)'
;MSILPANYTLDTDDRLAGVLVSAECFLGAFLISLVIFGCFKIPSMRTPFGNLTMNQSTSQIIACLSNGIFFFLALVIDFRPIVDYSFINGAISLCLLGIIILSYFLMSLNRLTAITLPFQYSWLFGYQDSI
;
A
#
# COMPACT_ATOMS: atom_id res chain seq x y z
N MET A 1 10.50 -27.03 -8.38
CA MET A 1 10.81 -26.93 -9.81
C MET A 1 11.20 -25.48 -10.04
N SER A 2 12.50 -25.19 -10.13
CA SER A 2 13.01 -23.83 -10.31
C SER A 2 12.49 -23.30 -11.65
N ILE A 3 11.82 -22.15 -11.60
CA ILE A 3 11.13 -21.57 -12.77
C ILE A 3 12.12 -20.85 -13.70
N LEU A 4 13.33 -20.59 -13.19
CA LEU A 4 14.40 -19.96 -13.95
C LEU A 4 15.33 -20.99 -14.59
N PRO A 5 15.73 -20.80 -15.86
CA PRO A 5 16.78 -21.60 -16.46
C PRO A 5 18.08 -21.41 -15.65
N ALA A 6 18.88 -22.48 -15.54
CA ALA A 6 20.15 -22.47 -14.80
C ALA A 6 21.16 -21.39 -15.26
N ASN A 7 20.89 -20.79 -16.43
CA ASN A 7 21.67 -19.73 -17.08
C ASN A 7 20.91 -18.38 -17.16
N TYR A 8 19.99 -18.11 -16.23
CA TYR A 8 19.41 -16.76 -16.12
C TYR A 8 20.50 -15.79 -15.64
N THR A 9 20.95 -14.96 -16.57
CA THR A 9 21.81 -13.82 -16.33
C THR A 9 20.93 -12.58 -16.28
N LEU A 10 20.95 -11.91 -15.14
CA LEU A 10 20.20 -10.68 -14.93
C LEU A 10 20.77 -9.58 -15.85
N ASP A 11 19.97 -9.09 -16.79
CA ASP A 11 20.42 -8.06 -17.71
C ASP A 11 20.50 -6.69 -17.01
N THR A 12 21.19 -5.73 -17.62
CA THR A 12 21.33 -4.38 -17.06
C THR A 12 19.97 -3.70 -16.89
N ASP A 13 19.04 -3.95 -17.81
CA ASP A 13 17.67 -3.41 -17.77
C ASP A 13 16.84 -4.00 -16.61
N ASP A 14 16.99 -5.29 -16.32
CA ASP A 14 16.30 -5.94 -15.19
C ASP A 14 16.78 -5.37 -13.85
N ARG A 15 18.09 -5.14 -13.71
CA ARG A 15 18.68 -4.50 -12.53
C ARG A 15 18.19 -3.07 -12.37
N LEU A 16 18.13 -2.31 -13.47
CA LEU A 16 17.65 -0.95 -13.46
C LEU A 16 16.18 -0.90 -13.01
N ALA A 17 15.32 -1.77 -13.54
CA ALA A 17 13.93 -1.89 -13.13
C ALA A 17 13.81 -2.21 -11.63
N GLY A 18 14.61 -3.13 -11.12
CA GLY A 18 14.67 -3.46 -9.68
C GLY A 18 15.05 -2.28 -8.80
N VAL A 19 16.05 -1.50 -9.21
CA VAL A 19 16.47 -0.29 -8.50
C VAL A 19 15.37 0.77 -8.51
N LEU A 20 14.74 1.00 -9.67
CA LEU A 20 13.67 2.01 -9.79
C LEU A 20 12.47 1.66 -8.93
N VAL A 21 11.97 0.42 -9.02
CA VAL A 21 10.80 -0.05 -8.26
C VAL A 21 11.08 -0.05 -6.77
N SER A 22 12.26 -0.50 -6.34
CA SER A 22 12.63 -0.47 -4.92
C SER A 22 12.74 0.96 -4.39
N ALA A 23 13.37 1.87 -5.14
CA ALA A 23 13.47 3.28 -4.77
C ALA A 23 12.09 3.95 -4.66
N GLU A 24 11.21 3.72 -5.63
CA GLU A 24 9.82 4.20 -5.59
C GLU A 24 9.08 3.69 -4.33
N CYS A 25 9.19 2.39 -4.06
CA CYS A 25 8.55 1.77 -2.90
C CYS A 25 9.03 2.35 -1.56
N PHE A 26 10.34 2.59 -1.41
CA PHE A 26 10.88 3.18 -0.18
C PHE A 26 10.49 4.64 -0.02
N LEU A 27 10.52 5.42 -1.10
CA LEU A 27 10.05 6.81 -1.08
C LEU A 27 8.55 6.88 -0.76
N GLY A 28 7.76 6.02 -1.39
CA GLY A 28 6.33 5.87 -1.12
C GLY A 28 6.05 5.53 0.34
N ALA A 29 6.72 4.52 0.90
CA ALA A 29 6.57 4.14 2.30
C ALA A 29 6.92 5.30 3.26
N PHE A 30 7.97 6.08 2.96
CA PHE A 30 8.33 7.26 3.74
C PHE A 30 7.23 8.33 3.70
N LEU A 31 6.78 8.72 2.50
CA LEU A 31 5.74 9.73 2.33
C LEU A 31 4.42 9.31 2.99
N ILE A 32 4.02 8.05 2.84
CA ILE A 32 2.78 7.55 3.46
C ILE A 32 2.91 7.49 4.99
N SER A 33 4.10 7.19 5.52
CA SER A 33 4.35 7.27 6.96
C SER A 33 4.15 8.70 7.50
N LEU A 34 4.56 9.72 6.73
CA LEU A 34 4.29 11.12 7.08
C LEU A 34 2.79 11.44 7.05
N VAL A 35 2.03 10.86 6.13
CA VAL A 35 0.56 11.02 6.09
C VAL A 35 -0.08 10.44 7.36
N ILE A 36 0.31 9.22 7.75
CA ILE A 36 -0.20 8.59 8.98
C ILE A 36 0.16 9.46 10.20
N PHE A 37 1.40 9.93 10.28
CA PHE A 37 1.82 10.83 11.34
C PHE A 37 1.00 12.14 11.35
N GLY A 38 0.71 12.69 10.18
CA GLY A 38 -0.17 13.85 10.01
C GLY A 38 -1.58 13.60 10.54
N CYS A 39 -2.17 12.44 10.23
CA CYS A 39 -3.49 12.06 10.74
C CYS A 39 -3.53 11.93 12.28
N PHE A 40 -2.45 11.45 12.90
CA PHE A 40 -2.36 11.39 14.37
C PHE A 40 -2.15 12.76 15.02
N LYS A 41 -1.32 13.62 14.43
CA LYS A 41 -0.94 14.91 15.00
C LYS A 41 -2.02 15.98 14.83
N ILE A 42 -2.76 15.96 13.72
CA ILE A 42 -3.72 17.03 13.38
C ILE A 42 -5.09 16.69 14.00
N PRO A 43 -5.56 17.43 15.02
CA PRO A 43 -6.85 17.15 15.67
C PRO A 43 -8.05 17.24 14.71
N SER A 44 -7.95 18.08 13.68
CA SER A 44 -8.97 18.17 12.61
C SER A 44 -9.12 16.90 11.77
N MET A 45 -8.16 15.98 11.81
CA MET A 45 -8.23 14.68 11.13
C MET A 45 -8.75 13.54 12.03
N ARG A 46 -9.13 13.79 13.29
CA ARG A 46 -9.80 12.80 14.16
C ARG A 46 -11.28 12.61 13.78
N THR A 47 -11.52 12.46 12.50
CA THR A 47 -12.83 12.24 11.91
C THR A 47 -12.86 10.83 11.31
N PRO A 48 -14.04 10.28 11.01
CA PRO A 48 -14.13 8.99 10.33
C PRO A 48 -13.36 8.97 9.00
N PHE A 49 -13.27 10.11 8.32
CA PHE A 49 -12.44 10.30 7.15
C PHE A 49 -10.94 10.12 7.43
N GLY A 50 -10.41 10.67 8.53
CA GLY A 50 -9.01 10.46 8.90
C GLY A 50 -8.71 9.02 9.31
N ASN A 51 -9.62 8.34 10.01
CA ASN A 51 -9.48 6.92 10.33
C ASN A 51 -9.45 6.04 9.07
N LEU A 52 -10.30 6.34 8.08
CA LEU A 52 -10.27 5.67 6.77
C LEU A 52 -8.95 5.93 6.04
N THR A 53 -8.48 7.19 6.05
CA THR A 53 -7.23 7.61 5.42
C THR A 53 -6.04 6.88 6.03
N MET A 54 -5.99 6.74 7.36
CA MET A 54 -4.96 5.98 8.06
C MET A 54 -4.98 4.50 7.71
N ASN A 55 -6.15 3.88 7.66
CA ASN A 55 -6.29 2.47 7.34
C ASN A 55 -5.75 2.19 5.92
N GLN A 56 -6.20 2.97 4.96
CA GLN A 56 -5.72 2.89 3.58
C GLN A 56 -4.20 3.13 3.47
N SER A 57 -3.69 4.17 4.13
CA SER A 57 -2.27 4.50 4.16
C SER A 57 -1.45 3.35 4.74
N THR A 58 -1.95 2.67 5.77
CA THR A 58 -1.30 1.50 6.37
C THR A 58 -1.23 0.33 5.38
N SER A 59 -2.33 0.03 4.67
CA SER A 59 -2.33 -1.01 3.64
C SER A 59 -1.35 -0.71 2.50
N GLN A 60 -1.20 0.56 2.10
CA GLN A 60 -0.23 0.96 1.08
C GLN A 60 1.21 0.85 1.55
N ILE A 61 1.53 1.18 2.80
CA ILE A 61 2.87 0.96 3.36
C ILE A 61 3.24 -0.52 3.30
N ILE A 62 2.31 -1.41 3.67
CA ILE A 62 2.54 -2.86 3.62
C ILE A 62 2.82 -3.31 2.18
N ALA A 63 2.06 -2.79 1.20
CA ALA A 63 2.28 -3.09 -0.21
C ALA A 63 3.61 -2.56 -0.75
N CYS A 64 3.98 -1.33 -0.40
CA CYS A 64 5.27 -0.73 -0.77
C CYS A 64 6.44 -1.50 -0.15
N LEU A 65 6.38 -1.85 1.14
CA LEU A 65 7.45 -2.59 1.79
C LEU A 65 7.58 -4.01 1.25
N SER A 66 6.46 -4.73 1.07
CA SER A 66 6.47 -6.09 0.51
C SER A 66 7.10 -6.12 -0.88
N ASN A 67 6.66 -5.22 -1.78
CA ASN A 67 7.19 -5.16 -3.14
C ASN A 67 8.61 -4.59 -3.19
N GLY A 68 8.89 -3.52 -2.45
CA GLY A 68 10.20 -2.89 -2.42
C GLY A 68 11.29 -3.84 -1.94
N ILE A 69 11.04 -4.59 -0.86
CA ILE A 69 11.98 -5.60 -0.35
C ILE A 69 12.13 -6.73 -1.36
N PHE A 70 11.03 -7.21 -1.95
CA PHE A 70 11.08 -8.29 -2.94
C PHE A 70 11.91 -7.91 -4.17
N PHE A 71 11.62 -6.78 -4.81
CA PHE A 71 12.33 -6.32 -6.01
C PHE A 71 13.80 -5.95 -5.71
N PHE A 72 14.08 -5.41 -4.52
CA PHE A 72 15.46 -5.16 -4.08
C PHE A 72 16.25 -6.47 -3.92
N LEU A 73 15.71 -7.45 -3.21
CA LEU A 73 16.39 -8.74 -2.99
C LEU A 73 16.48 -9.58 -4.28
N ALA A 74 15.44 -9.55 -5.12
CA ALA A 74 15.37 -10.33 -6.36
C ALA A 74 16.31 -9.77 -7.45
N LEU A 75 16.29 -8.45 -7.69
CA LEU A 75 16.94 -7.85 -8.86
C LEU A 75 18.19 -7.02 -8.51
N VAL A 76 18.35 -6.54 -7.27
CA VAL A 76 19.56 -5.78 -6.89
C VAL A 76 20.62 -6.71 -6.29
N ILE A 77 20.20 -7.63 -5.42
CA ILE A 77 21.08 -8.58 -4.73
C ILE A 77 21.25 -9.91 -5.49
N ASP A 78 20.42 -10.17 -6.53
CA ASP A 78 20.39 -11.43 -7.29
C ASP A 78 20.17 -12.67 -6.41
N PHE A 79 19.28 -12.56 -5.43
CA PHE A 79 18.97 -13.64 -4.49
C PHE A 79 17.98 -14.64 -5.11
N ARG A 80 18.53 -15.58 -5.89
CA ARG A 80 17.80 -16.63 -6.64
C ARG A 80 16.65 -17.36 -5.91
N PRO A 81 16.77 -17.79 -4.63
CA PRO A 81 15.67 -18.50 -3.99
C PRO A 81 14.44 -17.62 -3.75
N ILE A 82 14.57 -16.28 -3.70
CA ILE A 82 13.40 -15.40 -3.60
C ILE A 82 12.61 -15.37 -4.91
N VAL A 83 13.32 -15.55 -6.03
CA VAL A 83 12.72 -15.56 -7.37
C VAL A 83 11.92 -16.84 -7.59
N ASP A 84 12.31 -17.97 -6.98
CA ASP A 84 11.51 -19.20 -6.99
C ASP A 84 10.17 -19.04 -6.26
N TYR A 85 10.09 -18.13 -5.28
CA TYR A 85 8.85 -17.77 -4.59
C TYR A 85 8.14 -16.54 -5.18
N SER A 86 8.56 -16.04 -6.35
CA SER A 86 7.97 -14.87 -7.02
C SER A 86 6.45 -14.98 -7.19
N PHE A 87 5.94 -16.18 -7.47
CA PHE A 87 4.52 -16.42 -7.64
C PHE A 87 3.71 -16.05 -6.39
N ILE A 88 4.25 -16.34 -5.20
CA ILE A 88 3.60 -16.01 -3.93
C ILE A 88 3.58 -14.49 -3.74
N ASN A 89 4.70 -13.82 -3.99
CA ASN A 89 4.76 -12.35 -3.88
C ASN A 89 3.83 -11.66 -4.90
N GLY A 90 3.74 -12.19 -6.12
CA GLY A 90 2.79 -11.73 -7.14
C GLY A 90 1.33 -11.89 -6.71
N ALA A 91 0.97 -13.04 -6.15
CA ALA A 91 -0.37 -13.28 -5.63
C ALA A 91 -0.73 -12.35 -4.46
N ILE A 92 0.20 -12.14 -3.52
CA ILE A 92 0.03 -11.20 -2.40
C ILE A 92 -0.17 -9.78 -2.94
N SER A 93 0.60 -9.37 -3.93
CA SER A 93 0.50 -8.04 -4.52
C SER A 93 -0.83 -7.80 -5.24
N LEU A 94 -1.35 -8.81 -5.95
CA LEU A 94 -2.69 -8.74 -6.56
C LEU A 94 -3.80 -8.61 -5.51
N CYS A 95 -3.70 -9.35 -4.41
CA CYS A 95 -4.64 -9.22 -3.29
C CYS A 95 -4.58 -7.82 -2.66
N LEU A 96 -3.37 -7.31 -2.40
CA LEU A 96 -3.17 -5.96 -1.85
C LEU A 96 -3.70 -4.88 -2.80
N LEU A 97 -3.50 -5.02 -4.11
CA LEU A 97 -4.07 -4.13 -5.12
C LEU A 97 -5.61 -4.09 -5.02
N GLY A 98 -6.25 -5.26 -4.89
CA GLY A 98 -7.70 -5.34 -4.70
C GLY A 98 -8.18 -4.59 -3.44
N ILE A 99 -7.47 -4.75 -2.32
CA ILE A 99 -7.76 -4.04 -1.07
C ILE A 99 -7.60 -2.52 -1.27
N ILE A 100 -6.52 -2.08 -1.90
CA ILE A 100 -6.24 -0.66 -2.14
C ILE A 100 -7.33 -0.03 -3.00
N ILE A 101 -7.75 -0.70 -4.09
CA ILE A 101 -8.83 -0.21 -4.97
C ILE A 101 -10.13 -0.07 -4.19
N LEU A 102 -10.49 -1.09 -3.39
CA LEU A 102 -11.69 -1.05 -2.56
C LEU A 102 -11.63 0.08 -1.52
N SER A 103 -10.48 0.28 -0.87
CA SER A 103 -10.26 1.38 0.07
C SER A 103 -10.42 2.76 -0.59
N TYR A 104 -9.88 2.95 -1.80
CA TYR A 104 -10.08 4.20 -2.56
C TYR A 104 -11.53 4.42 -2.94
N PHE A 105 -12.24 3.34 -3.32
CA PHE A 105 -13.66 3.40 -3.62
C PHE A 105 -14.48 3.80 -2.38
N LEU A 106 -14.22 3.19 -1.23
CA LEU A 106 -14.87 3.53 0.05
C LEU A 106 -14.57 4.96 0.48
N MET A 107 -13.35 5.45 0.27
CA MET A 107 -12.98 6.84 0.56
C MET A 107 -13.74 7.82 -0.33
N SER A 108 -13.89 7.50 -1.62
CA SER A 108 -14.69 8.28 -2.56
C SER A 108 -16.17 8.30 -2.17
N LEU A 109 -16.74 7.14 -1.80
CA LEU A 109 -18.11 7.04 -1.30
C LEU A 109 -18.31 7.82 0.00
N ASN A 110 -17.38 7.73 0.96
CA ASN A 110 -17.43 8.52 2.19
C ASN A 110 -17.51 10.02 1.89
N ARG A 111 -16.72 10.49 0.90
CA ARG A 111 -16.74 11.90 0.48
C ARG A 111 -18.04 12.26 -0.27
N LEU A 112 -18.57 11.36 -1.09
CA LEU A 112 -19.85 11.55 -1.77
C LEU A 112 -20.99 11.69 -0.76
N THR A 113 -21.07 10.79 0.22
CA THR A 113 -22.08 10.80 1.29
C THR A 113 -21.99 12.07 2.15
N ALA A 114 -20.77 12.54 2.44
CA ALA A 114 -20.58 13.80 3.17
C ALA A 114 -21.15 15.02 2.42
N ILE A 115 -21.14 15.00 1.08
CA ILE A 115 -21.64 16.10 0.24
C ILE A 115 -23.14 15.96 -0.02
N THR A 116 -23.63 14.75 -0.30
CA THR A 116 -25.02 14.52 -0.71
C THR A 116 -26.00 14.44 0.47
N LEU A 117 -25.53 14.02 1.65
CA LEU A 117 -26.38 13.77 2.83
C LEU A 117 -25.78 14.36 4.12
N PRO A 118 -25.60 15.69 4.21
CA PRO A 118 -24.97 16.33 5.38
C PRO A 118 -25.73 16.07 6.70
N PHE A 119 -27.08 15.94 6.64
CA PHE A 119 -27.91 15.70 7.83
C PHE A 119 -27.94 14.23 8.30
N GLN A 120 -27.71 13.26 7.41
CA GLN A 120 -27.61 11.84 7.80
C GLN A 120 -26.17 11.41 8.13
N TYR A 121 -25.16 12.22 7.80
CA TYR A 121 -23.77 11.96 8.15
C TYR A 121 -23.58 11.82 9.68
N SER A 122 -24.26 12.66 10.47
CA SER A 122 -24.24 12.56 11.94
C SER A 122 -24.97 11.33 12.49
N TRP A 123 -25.83 10.68 11.70
CA TRP A 123 -26.57 9.47 12.10
C TRP A 123 -25.86 8.19 11.65
N LEU A 124 -25.22 8.19 10.47
CA LEU A 124 -24.48 7.05 9.92
C LEU A 124 -23.04 6.94 10.48
N PHE A 125 -22.43 8.08 10.81
CA PHE A 125 -21.08 8.21 11.38
C PHE A 125 -21.11 8.88 12.77
N GLY A 126 -22.28 8.86 13.43
CA GLY A 126 -22.43 9.28 14.81
C GLY A 126 -21.50 8.46 15.69
N TYR A 127 -20.45 9.11 16.16
CA TYR A 127 -19.59 8.62 17.21
C TYR A 127 -20.49 8.29 18.41
N GLN A 128 -20.61 7.02 18.74
CA GLN A 128 -21.19 6.62 20.03
C GLN A 128 -20.17 7.04 21.07
N ASP A 129 -20.37 8.23 21.65
CA ASP A 129 -19.76 8.63 22.90
C ASP A 129 -20.09 7.55 23.95
N SER A 130 -19.13 6.67 24.21
CA SER A 130 -19.12 5.83 25.40
C SER A 130 -17.92 6.22 26.25
N ILE A 131 -18.21 7.16 27.16
CA ILE A 131 -17.62 7.37 28.50
C ILE A 131 -16.13 7.71 28.55
#